data_AF-A0A090YLH7-F1
#
_entry.id   AF-A0A090YLH7-F1
#
_cell.length_a   1.000
_cell.length_b   1.000
_cell.length_c   1.000
_cell.angle_alpha   90.00
_cell.angle_beta   90.00
_cell.angle_gamma   90.00
#
_symmetry.space_group_name_H-M   'P 1'
#
loop_
_entity.id
_entity.type
_entity.pdbx_description
1 polymer ?
#
loop_
_entity_poly.entity_id
_entity_poly.type
_entity_poly.pdbx_seq_one_letter_code
_entity_poly.pdbx_strand_id
1 'polypeptide(L)' 'MLKIRVEGLPREIDRFLEHFQDYYRVLQRSKPYPNRNSEYVRVYVEIGSISE' A
#
# COMPACT_ATOMS: atom_id res chain seq x y z
N MET A 1 2.93 -5.90 14.30
CA MET A 1 2.13 -5.30 13.21
C MET A 1 2.95 -4.17 12.62
N LEU A 2 3.17 -4.19 11.31
CA LEU A 2 3.93 -3.16 10.60
C LEU A 2 2.99 -2.33 9.73
N LYS A 3 3.05 -1.00 9.85
CA LYS A 3 2.28 -0.08 9.00
C LYS A 3 3.23 0.67 8.08
N ILE A 4 2.99 0.57 6.79
CA ILE A 4 3.78 1.26 5.76
C ILE A 4 2.93 2.31 5.05
N ARG A 5 3.56 3.42 4.68
CA ARG A 5 3.00 4.42 3.77
C ARG A 5 3.72 4.31 2.44
N VAL A 6 2.98 4.03 1.39
CA VAL A 6 3.50 3.93 0.02
C VAL A 6 2.96 5.11 -0.78
N GLU A 7 3.82 5.74 -1.58
CA GLU A 7 3.50 6.88 -2.42
C GLU A 7 4.07 6.69 -3.82
N GLY A 8 3.30 7.08 -4.84
CA GLY A 8 3.69 6.98 -6.24
C GLY A 8 2.54 7.31 -7.18
N LEU A 9 2.71 7.07 -8.48
CA LEU A 9 1.63 7.22 -9.45
C LEU A 9 0.51 6.20 -9.18
N PRO A 10 -0.77 6.52 -9.45
CA PRO A 10 -1.89 5.60 -9.19
C PRO A 10 -1.68 4.21 -9.78
N ARG A 11 -1.25 4.14 -11.05
CA ARG A 11 -0.99 2.86 -11.75
C ARG A 11 0.23 2.10 -11.23
N GLU A 12 1.19 2.78 -10.63
CA GLU A 12 2.37 2.14 -10.03
C GLU A 12 2.03 1.61 -8.65
N ILE A 13 1.25 2.37 -7.87
CA ILE A 13 0.76 1.96 -6.56
C ILE A 13 -0.14 0.74 -6.68
N ASP A 14 -1.05 0.69 -7.65
CA ASP A 14 -1.91 -0.49 -7.83
C ASP A 14 -1.09 -1.74 -8.19
N ARG A 15 -0.15 -1.64 -9.13
CA ARG A 15 0.75 -2.76 -9.49
C ARG A 15 1.65 -3.18 -8.34
N PHE A 16 2.22 -2.23 -7.61
CA PHE A 16 3.01 -2.53 -6.41
C PHE A 16 2.19 -3.27 -5.38
N LEU A 17 0.97 -2.82 -5.09
CA LEU A 17 0.11 -3.41 -4.06
C LEU A 17 -0.45 -4.77 -4.44
N GLU A 18 -0.68 -5.04 -5.73
CA GLU A 18 -0.98 -6.39 -6.22
C GLU A 18 0.17 -7.33 -5.90
N HIS A 19 1.39 -7.02 -6.37
CA HIS A 19 2.55 -7.87 -6.10
C HIS A 19 2.90 -7.95 -4.60
N PHE A 20 2.69 -6.87 -3.85
CA PHE A 20 3.01 -6.82 -2.42
C PHE A 20 2.21 -7.85 -1.61
N GLN A 21 0.97 -8.13 -2.01
CA GLN A 21 0.11 -9.13 -1.37
C GLN A 21 0.60 -10.58 -1.61
N ASP A 22 1.40 -10.82 -2.65
CA ASP A 22 1.97 -12.15 -2.92
C ASP A 22 3.08 -12.52 -1.92
N TYR A 23 3.76 -11.51 -1.34
CA TYR A 23 4.90 -11.72 -0.43
C TYR A 23 4.56 -11.48 1.05
N TYR A 24 3.53 -10.68 1.32
CA TYR A 24 3.19 -10.24 2.67
C TYR A 24 1.73 -10.46 3.00
N ARG A 25 1.47 -10.85 4.25
CA ARG A 25 0.11 -10.90 4.79
C ARG A 25 -0.42 -9.49 5.05
N VAL A 26 -1.08 -8.91 4.04
CA VAL A 26 -1.78 -7.62 4.17
C VAL A 26 -3.04 -7.80 5.02
N LEU A 27 -3.12 -7.06 6.13
CA LEU A 27 -4.28 -7.04 7.03
C LEU A 27 -5.29 -5.96 6.60
N GLN A 28 -4.79 -4.79 6.19
CA GLN A 28 -5.63 -3.68 5.79
C GLN A 28 -4.93 -2.81 4.75
N ARG A 29 -5.72 -2.25 3.82
CA ARG A 29 -5.31 -1.24 2.85
C ARG A 29 -6.26 -0.04 2.93
N SER A 30 -5.72 1.17 2.99
CA SER A 30 -6.54 2.39 2.87
C SER A 30 -6.96 2.64 1.42
N LYS A 31 -8.00 3.45 1.21
CA LYS A 31 -8.24 4.03 -0.11
C LYS A 31 -7.02 4.91 -0.52
N PRO A 32 -6.72 5.06 -1.82
CA PRO A 32 -5.73 6.01 -2.28
C PRO A 32 -6.14 7.44 -1.94
N TYR A 33 -5.20 8.20 -1.36
CA TYR A 33 -5.38 9.61 -1.09
C TYR A 33 -4.55 10.43 -2.07
N PRO A 34 -5.15 11.33 -2.86
CA PRO A 34 -4.39 12.20 -3.74
C PRO A 34 -3.56 13.20 -2.94
N ASN A 35 -2.32 13.42 -3.37
CA ASN A 35 -1.49 14.50 -2.85
C ASN A 35 -1.93 15.83 -3.48
N ARG A 36 -1.96 16.90 -2.67
CA ARG A 36 -2.41 18.22 -3.15
C ARG A 36 -1.46 18.73 -4.24
N ASN A 37 -2.01 19.15 -5.38
CA ASN A 37 -1.26 19.64 -6.54
C ASN A 37 -0.26 18.62 -7.12
N SER A 38 -0.53 17.32 -7.00
CA SER A 38 0.32 16.26 -7.51
C SER A 38 -0.55 15.14 -8.10
N GLU A 39 -0.01 14.46 -9.11
CA GLU A 39 -0.58 13.22 -9.65
C GLU A 39 -0.33 12.00 -8.75
N TYR A 40 0.53 12.15 -7.73
CA TYR A 40 0.83 11.07 -6.81
C TYR A 40 -0.30 10.82 -5.81
N VAL A 41 -0.43 9.55 -5.45
CA VAL A 41 -1.33 9.09 -4.41
C VAL A 41 -0.53 8.39 -3.33
N ARG A 42 -1.04 8.48 -2.10
CA ARG A 42 -0.52 7.72 -0.96
C ARG A 42 -1.53 6.69 -0.48
N VAL A 43 -1.04 5.52 -0.09
CA VAL A 43 -1.81 4.42 0.49
C VAL A 43 -1.11 3.95 1.76
N TYR A 44 -1.91 3.64 2.79
CA TYR A 44 -1.43 3.01 4.01
C TYR A 44 -1.76 1.52 3.98
N VAL A 45 -0.77 0.69 4.28
CA VAL A 45 -0.91 -0.77 4.30
C VAL A 45 -0.47 -1.27 5.67
N GLU A 46 -1.29 -2.13 6.27
CA GLU A 46 -0.98 -2.82 7.52
C GLU A 46 -0.63 -4.27 7.22
N ILE A 47 0.47 -4.74 7.79
CA ILE A 47 1.05 -6.05 7.54
C ILE A 47 1.11 -6.81 8.86
N GLY A 48 0.64 -8.05 8.81
CA GLY A 48 0.66 -8.98 9.93
C GLY A 48 1.95 -9.78 10.00
N SER A 49 2.20 -10.38 11.16
CA SER A 49 3.15 -11.49 11.24
C SER A 49 2.56 -12.71 10.53
N ILE A 50 3.39 -13.45 9.81
CA ILE A 50 3.11 -14.84 9.50
C ILE A 50 3.60 -15.59 10.75
N SER A 51 2.71 -15.77 11.71
CA SER A 51 2.97 -16.70 12.81
C SER A 51 2.63 -18.10 12.31
N GLU A 52 3.59 -19.02 12.36
CA GLU A 52 3.40 -20.46 12.12
C GLU A 52 2.38 -21.07 13.09
#